data_AF-A0A251N6L9-F1
#
_entry.id   AF-A0A251N6L9-F1
#
_cell.length_a   1.000
_cell.length_b   1.000
_cell.length_c   1.000
_cell.angle_alpha   90.00
_cell.angle_beta   90.00
_cell.angle_gamma   90.00
#
_symmetry.space_group_name_H-M   'P 1'
#
loop_
_entity.id
_entity.type
_entity.pdbx_description
1 polymer ?
#
loop_
_entity_poly.entity_id
_entity_poly.type
_entity_poly.pdbx_seq_one_letter_code
_entity_poly.pdbx_strand_id
1 'polypeptide(L)' 'MDELLLLPELFTMLEKSRTRRTATDGNDNGKIVDAMQYLMNILSSEVYDVAIESSLELATKVSERLGVRVWMKREDL' A
#
# COMPACT_ATOMS: atom_id res chain seq x y z
N MET A 1 -17.45 -20.32 -28.23
CA MET A 1 -16.14 -19.68 -28.10
C MET A 1 -16.35 -18.23 -28.47
N ASP A 2 -16.60 -17.34 -27.50
CA ASP A 2 -16.40 -15.89 -27.59
C ASP A 2 -16.95 -15.24 -26.30
N GLU A 3 -16.14 -15.27 -25.22
CA GLU A 3 -16.43 -14.58 -23.95
C GLU A 3 -15.16 -13.93 -23.36
N LEU A 4 -14.26 -13.45 -24.22
CA LEU A 4 -12.98 -12.84 -23.82
C LEU A 4 -12.76 -11.41 -24.33
N LEU A 5 -13.81 -10.69 -24.75
CA LEU A 5 -13.73 -9.33 -25.29
C LEU A 5 -14.41 -8.25 -24.43
N LEU A 6 -14.34 -8.34 -23.09
CA LEU A 6 -14.91 -7.32 -22.18
C LEU A 6 -13.92 -6.71 -21.18
N LEU A 7 -12.63 -7.01 -21.29
CA LEU A 7 -11.60 -6.56 -20.35
C LEU A 7 -10.86 -5.22 -20.63
N PRO A 8 -10.97 -4.53 -21.80
CA PRO A 8 -10.29 -3.24 -21.97
C PRO A 8 -10.93 -2.09 -21.19
N GLU A 9 -12.26 -1.98 -21.22
CA GLU A 9 -13.01 -0.84 -20.66
C GLU A 9 -12.87 -0.70 -19.15
N LEU A 10 -12.80 -1.84 -18.44
CA LEU A 10 -12.68 -1.89 -16.98
C LEU A 10 -11.29 -1.41 -16.51
N PHE A 11 -10.26 -1.63 -17.33
CA PHE A 11 -8.91 -1.15 -17.06
C PHE A 11 -8.80 0.38 -17.25
N THR A 12 -9.42 0.92 -18.29
CA THR A 12 -9.45 2.37 -18.55
C THR A 12 -10.18 3.15 -17.46
N MET A 13 -11.26 2.58 -16.90
CA MET A 13 -12.01 3.18 -15.79
C MET A 13 -11.20 3.22 -14.48
N LEU A 14 -10.35 2.21 -14.24
CA LEU A 14 -9.53 2.10 -13.02
C LEU A 14 -8.32 3.06 -13.06
N GLU A 15 -7.71 3.30 -14.22
CA GLU A 15 -6.67 4.32 -14.36
C GLU A 15 -7.22 5.74 -14.17
N LYS A 16 -8.41 6.03 -14.73
CA LYS A 16 -9.02 7.36 -14.70
C LYS A 16 -9.38 7.86 -13.29
N SER A 17 -9.51 6.96 -12.31
CA SER A 17 -9.92 7.28 -10.94
C SER A 17 -8.77 7.47 -9.95
N ARG A 18 -7.51 7.23 -10.33
CA ARG A 18 -6.37 7.23 -9.40
C ARG A 18 -5.79 8.61 -9.05
N THR A 19 -6.21 9.70 -9.70
CA THR A 19 -5.55 11.02 -9.53
C THR A 19 -6.49 12.13 -9.10
N ARG A 20 -7.05 12.01 -7.88
CA ARG A 20 -7.56 13.18 -7.16
C ARG A 20 -7.09 13.16 -5.71
N ARG A 21 -5.78 13.31 -5.50
CA ARG A 21 -5.26 13.78 -4.21
C ARG A 21 -5.26 15.29 -4.28
N THR A 22 -6.10 15.92 -3.47
CA THR A 22 -6.22 17.37 -3.33
C THR A 22 -4.89 17.93 -2.86
N ALA A 23 -4.34 18.89 -3.61
CA ALA A 23 -3.17 19.67 -3.22
C ALA A 23 -3.44 20.33 -1.85
N THR A 24 -2.51 20.15 -0.93
CA THR A 24 -2.54 20.76 0.40
C THR A 24 -2.31 22.26 0.28
N ASP A 25 -3.24 23.04 0.82
CA ASP A 25 -3.17 24.50 0.94
C ASP A 25 -2.01 24.93 1.86
N GLY A 26 -1.34 26.03 1.53
CA GLY A 26 0.03 26.35 1.93
C GLY A 26 0.27 26.59 3.43
N ASN A 27 0.93 25.64 4.10
CA ASN A 27 1.88 25.78 5.23
C ASN A 27 2.45 24.39 5.60
N ASP A 28 2.84 23.63 4.60
CA ASP A 28 3.28 22.23 4.64
C ASP A 28 4.76 22.06 5.01
N ASN A 29 5.56 23.13 4.92
CA ASN A 29 7.00 23.11 5.22
C ASN A 29 7.32 22.50 6.60
N GLY A 30 6.55 22.85 7.63
CA GLY A 30 6.73 22.29 8.98
C GLY A 30 6.33 20.81 9.10
N LYS A 31 5.35 20.35 8.31
CA LYS A 31 4.92 18.94 8.29
C LYS A 31 5.84 18.05 7.45
N ILE A 32 6.45 18.61 6.41
CA ILE A 32 7.42 17.90 5.57
C ILE A 32 8.70 17.63 6.35
N VAL A 33 9.20 18.62 7.11
CA VAL A 33 10.36 18.44 7.99
C VAL A 33 10.09 17.39 9.06
N ASP A 34 8.89 17.39 9.65
CA ASP A 34 8.47 16.37 10.61
C ASP A 34 8.39 14.97 9.97
N ALA A 35 7.80 14.84 8.78
CA ALA A 35 7.74 13.57 8.04
C ALA A 35 9.14 13.04 7.66
N MET A 36 10.07 13.91 7.28
CA MET A 36 11.46 13.55 7.03
C MET A 36 12.15 13.06 8.31
N GLN A 37 11.92 13.72 9.45
CA GLN A 37 12.46 13.31 10.73
C GLN A 37 11.89 11.95 11.17
N TYR A 38 10.59 11.73 11.03
CA TYR A 38 9.95 10.43 11.29
C TYR A 38 10.51 9.33 10.39
N LEU A 39 10.70 9.59 9.11
CA LEU A 39 11.32 8.63 8.19
C LEU A 39 12.74 8.28 8.63
N MET A 40 13.57 9.27 8.92
CA MET A 40 14.94 9.04 9.40
C MET A 40 14.94 8.20 10.69
N ASN A 41 14.06 8.51 11.64
CA ASN A 41 13.93 7.77 12.89
C ASN A 41 13.51 6.31 12.67
N ILE A 42 12.63 6.03 11.70
CA ILE A 42 12.22 4.65 11.36
C ILE A 42 13.40 3.87 10.76
N LEU A 43 14.17 4.51 9.86
CA LEU A 43 15.31 3.87 9.19
C LEU A 43 16.51 3.68 10.10
N SER A 44 16.72 4.57 11.07
CA SER A 44 17.83 4.50 12.03
C SER A 44 17.50 3.70 13.29
N SER A 45 16.32 3.07 13.36
CA SER A 45 15.87 2.36 14.55
C SER A 45 16.52 0.98 14.66
N GLU A 46 17.12 0.68 15.82
CA GLU A 46 17.79 -0.60 16.14
C GLU A 46 16.80 -1.74 16.45
N VAL A 47 15.62 -1.75 15.80
CA VAL A 47 14.57 -2.75 16.09
C VAL A 47 14.99 -4.15 15.65
N TYR A 48 15.85 -4.25 14.64
CA TYR A 48 16.31 -5.53 14.07
C TYR A 48 17.32 -6.28 14.96
N ASP A 49 17.81 -5.66 16.03
CA ASP A 49 18.62 -6.38 17.03
C ASP A 49 17.77 -7.42 17.78
N VAL A 50 16.46 -7.22 17.83
CA VAL A 50 15.50 -8.08 18.56
C VAL A 50 14.38 -8.60 17.66
N ALA A 51 13.93 -7.81 16.67
CA ALA A 51 12.84 -8.16 15.78
C ALA A 51 13.30 -8.93 14.55
N ILE A 52 12.54 -9.97 14.20
CA ILE A 52 12.73 -10.75 12.98
C ILE A 52 11.82 -10.17 11.89
N GLU A 53 12.27 -10.18 10.64
CA GLU A 53 11.39 -9.86 9.51
C GLU A 53 10.28 -10.92 9.41
N SER A 54 9.04 -10.50 9.67
CA SER A 54 7.90 -11.40 9.60
C SER A 54 7.48 -11.71 8.16
N SER A 55 7.00 -12.95 7.95
CA SER A 55 6.51 -13.39 6.65
C SER A 55 5.31 -12.55 6.19
N LEU A 56 5.35 -12.08 4.94
CA LEU A 56 4.23 -11.43 4.27
C LEU A 56 3.48 -12.46 3.44
N GLU A 57 2.37 -12.98 3.97
CA GLU A 57 1.66 -14.11 3.37
C GLU A 57 0.41 -13.65 2.62
N LEU A 58 0.18 -14.22 1.43
CA LEU A 58 -1.04 -13.97 0.68
C LEU A 58 -2.22 -14.69 1.35
N ALA A 59 -3.22 -13.92 1.79
CA ALA A 59 -4.44 -14.47 2.35
C ALA A 59 -5.37 -14.94 1.24
N THR A 60 -5.17 -16.15 0.71
CA THR A 60 -5.89 -16.71 -0.45
C THR A 60 -7.41 -16.66 -0.29
N LYS A 61 -7.96 -17.15 0.83
CA LYS A 61 -9.42 -17.17 1.07
C LYS A 61 -10.05 -15.77 1.11
N VAL A 62 -9.34 -14.79 1.66
CA VAL A 62 -9.84 -13.40 1.74
C VAL A 62 -9.65 -12.71 0.39
N SER A 63 -8.54 -12.98 -0.29
CA SER A 63 -8.24 -12.45 -1.61
C SER A 63 -9.25 -12.90 -2.67
N GLU A 64 -9.61 -14.19 -2.65
CA GLU A 64 -10.62 -14.76 -3.54
C GLU A 64 -12.01 -14.17 -3.28
N ARG A 65 -12.38 -13.96 -2.01
CA ARG A 65 -13.68 -13.38 -1.65
C ARG A 65 -13.82 -11.92 -2.02
N LEU A 66 -12.73 -11.14 -1.97
CA LEU A 66 -12.74 -9.71 -2.25
C LEU A 66 -12.34 -9.38 -3.71
N GLY A 67 -11.84 -10.35 -4.47
CA GLY A 67 -11.35 -10.13 -5.83
C GLY A 67 -10.08 -9.26 -5.89
N VAL A 68 -9.35 -9.11 -4.79
CA VAL A 68 -8.11 -8.31 -4.69
C VAL A 68 -7.03 -9.10 -3.96
N ARG A 69 -5.75 -8.85 -4.24
CA ARG A 69 -4.65 -9.52 -3.52
C ARG A 69 -4.49 -8.90 -2.12
N VAL A 70 -4.88 -9.65 -1.10
CA VAL A 70 -4.74 -9.27 0.31
C VAL A 70 -3.52 -9.96 0.91
N TRP A 71 -2.58 -9.18 1.41
CA TRP A 71 -1.37 -9.65 2.06
C TRP A 71 -1.47 -9.45 3.57
N MET A 72 -1.00 -10.43 4.34
CA MET A 72 -1.04 -10.43 5.79
C MET A 72 0.40 -10.39 6.32
N LYS A 73 0.75 -9.33 7.05
CA LYS A 73 2.02 -9.21 7.76
C LYS A 73 1.89 -9.92 9.12
N ARG A 74 2.69 -10.97 9.35
CA ARG A 74 2.58 -11.84 10.54
C ARG A 74 3.52 -11.44 11.67
N GLU A 75 3.25 -10.32 12.33
CA GLU A 75 4.04 -9.83 13.47
C GLU A 75 3.84 -10.65 14.77
N ASP A 76 3.11 -11.77 14.73
CA ASP A 76 2.80 -12.64 15.86
C ASP A 76 3.92 -13.65 16.22
N LEU A 77 4.98 -13.69 15.40
CA LEU A 77 6.11 -14.62 15.52
C LEU A 77 7.21 -14.12 16.45
#